data_AF-A0AB74HT91-F1
#
_entry.id   AF-A0AB74HT91-F1
#
_cell.length_a   1.000
_cell.length_b   1.000
_cell.length_c   1.000
_cell.angle_alpha   90.00
_cell.angle_beta   90.00
_cell.angle_gamma   90.00
#
_symmetry.space_group_name_H-M   'P 1'
#
loop_
_entity.id
_entity.type
_entity.pdbx_description
1 polymer ?
#
loop_
_entity_poly.entity_id
_entity_poly.type
_entity_poly.pdbx_seq_one_letter_code
_entity_poly.pdbx_strand_id
1 'polypeptide(L)'
;EALSIKRDADPTFDFCGYLEMLPQTNGMFMGNASIIPRNYRKYLYHAYLAYMEANGYRNVLSLKMFGLGLPMMLKEYGMNYEKRHTKQGIQTNLSLKEESYGDWLPKCDEPTAT
;
A
#
# COMPACT_ATOMS: atom_id res chain seq x y z
N GLU A 1 11.19 -15.45 -12.82
CA GLU A 1 10.47 -15.32 -14.11
C GLU A 1 8.96 -15.13 -13.93
N ALA A 2 8.24 -15.94 -13.14
CA ALA A 2 6.78 -15.76 -12.96
C ALA A 2 6.36 -14.47 -12.22
N LEU A 3 7.09 -14.07 -11.16
CA LEU A 3 6.76 -12.85 -10.41
C LEU A 3 6.93 -11.59 -11.25
N SER A 4 8.00 -11.51 -12.04
CA SER A 4 8.28 -10.36 -12.91
C SER A 4 7.18 -10.15 -13.96
N ILE A 5 6.63 -11.23 -14.52
CA ILE A 5 5.53 -11.17 -15.50
C ILE A 5 4.23 -10.66 -14.83
N LYS A 6 3.92 -11.13 -13.62
CA LYS A 6 2.74 -10.66 -12.87
C LYS A 6 2.85 -9.18 -12.49
N ARG A 7 4.04 -8.71 -12.15
CA ARG A 7 4.31 -7.30 -11.84
C ARG A 7 4.06 -6.39 -13.05
N ASP A 8 4.47 -6.82 -14.24
CA ASP A 8 4.21 -6.08 -15.47
C ASP A 8 2.70 -6.03 -15.83
N ALA A 9 1.98 -7.12 -15.54
CA ALA A 9 0.57 -7.25 -15.90
C ALA A 9 -0.43 -6.62 -14.91
N ASP A 10 -0.09 -6.52 -13.62
CA ASP A 10 -0.97 -5.99 -12.57
C ASP A 10 -0.24 -4.95 -11.69
N PRO A 11 -0.57 -3.66 -11.81
CA PRO A 11 0.07 -2.62 -11.02
C PRO A 11 -0.22 -2.73 -9.52
N THR A 12 -1.31 -3.37 -9.11
CA THR A 12 -1.57 -3.63 -7.68
C THR A 12 -0.65 -4.72 -7.16
N PHE A 13 -0.34 -5.72 -8.01
CA PHE A 13 0.64 -6.74 -7.69
C PHE A 13 2.05 -6.15 -7.62
N ASP A 14 2.41 -5.22 -8.52
CA ASP A 14 3.69 -4.51 -8.47
C ASP A 14 3.83 -3.67 -7.20
N PHE A 15 2.78 -2.93 -6.82
CA PHE A 15 2.74 -2.18 -5.56
C PHE A 15 3.07 -3.06 -4.35
N CYS A 16 2.59 -4.31 -4.32
CA CYS A 16 2.90 -5.24 -3.21
C CYS A 16 4.41 -5.54 -3.10
N GLY A 17 5.18 -5.39 -4.18
CA GLY A 17 6.64 -5.53 -4.17
C GLY A 17 7.35 -4.46 -3.34
N TYR A 18 6.71 -3.30 -3.12
CA TYR A 18 7.20 -2.20 -2.27
C TYR A 18 6.84 -2.38 -0.79
N LEU A 19 6.16 -3.48 -0.44
CA LEU A 19 5.78 -3.78 0.94
C LEU A 19 6.75 -4.77 1.58
N GLU A 20 6.98 -4.59 2.87
CA GLU A 20 7.70 -5.54 3.72
C GLU A 20 6.87 -5.91 4.95
N MET A 21 7.16 -7.08 5.50
CA MET A 21 6.52 -7.58 6.72
C MET A 21 7.27 -7.16 7.97
N LEU A 22 6.50 -6.78 8.98
CA LEU A 22 6.96 -6.60 10.34
C LEU A 22 6.64 -7.86 11.18
N PRO A 23 7.42 -8.14 12.25
CA PRO A 23 7.17 -9.28 13.13
C PRO A 23 5.84 -9.21 13.92
N GLN A 24 5.20 -8.04 13.96
CA GLN A 24 3.96 -7.79 14.70
C GLN A 24 3.02 -6.92 13.87
N THR A 25 1.72 -6.92 14.20
CA THR A 25 0.71 -6.06 13.57
C THR A 25 0.79 -4.61 14.07
N ASN A 26 1.97 -4.00 13.99
CA ASN A 26 2.28 -2.64 14.42
C ASN A 26 2.68 -1.72 13.25
N GLY A 27 2.50 -2.18 12.02
CA GLY A 27 2.76 -1.42 10.81
C GLY A 27 1.63 -0.46 10.44
N MET A 28 1.49 -0.24 9.14
CA MET A 28 0.54 0.69 8.56
C MET A 28 -0.92 0.32 8.89
N PHE A 29 -1.74 1.34 9.04
CA PHE A 29 -3.19 1.17 9.10
C PHE A 29 -3.75 0.98 7.69
N MET A 30 -4.85 0.23 7.55
CA MET A 30 -5.48 0.08 6.24
C MET A 30 -5.94 1.43 5.67
N GLY A 31 -6.53 2.28 6.50
CA GLY A 31 -7.06 3.60 6.09
C GLY A 31 -8.27 3.50 5.17
N ASN A 32 -8.71 4.65 4.65
CA ASN A 32 -9.78 4.74 3.63
C ASN A 32 -9.65 6.06 2.86
N ALA A 33 -10.27 6.15 1.68
CA ALA A 33 -10.16 7.33 0.80
C ALA A 33 -10.71 8.64 1.40
N SER A 34 -11.58 8.57 2.41
CA SER A 34 -12.23 9.75 3.01
C SER A 34 -11.38 10.44 4.07
N ILE A 35 -10.25 9.86 4.48
CA ILE A 35 -9.34 10.47 5.48
C ILE A 35 -8.51 11.56 4.81
N ILE A 36 -8.76 12.82 5.21
CA ILE A 36 -8.07 14.01 4.70
C ILE A 36 -7.49 14.81 5.89
N PRO A 37 -6.23 15.31 5.82
CA PRO A 37 -5.27 15.16 4.72
C PRO A 37 -4.77 13.73 4.55
N ARG A 38 -4.36 13.37 3.32
CA ARG A 38 -3.80 12.05 3.04
C ARG A 38 -2.48 11.86 3.78
N ASN A 39 -2.31 10.71 4.43
CA ASN A 39 -1.04 10.32 5.03
C ASN A 39 -0.55 8.99 4.44
N TYR A 40 0.33 9.08 3.44
CA TYR A 40 0.84 7.94 2.66
C TYR A 40 1.72 6.99 3.48
N ARG A 41 2.38 7.48 4.54
CA ARG A 41 3.25 6.66 5.40
C ARG A 41 2.48 5.97 6.53
N LYS A 42 1.31 6.50 6.92
CA LYS A 42 0.46 5.94 7.96
C LYS A 42 -0.58 4.95 7.42
N TYR A 43 -1.14 5.23 6.24
CA TYR A 43 -2.27 4.48 5.69
C TYR A 43 -1.88 3.74 4.41
N LEU A 44 -2.00 2.42 4.44
CA LEU A 44 -1.63 1.52 3.34
C LEU A 44 -2.45 1.80 2.08
N TYR A 45 -3.76 2.03 2.22
CA TYR A 45 -4.59 2.37 1.06
C TYR A 45 -4.24 3.75 0.48
N HIS A 46 -3.69 4.67 1.27
CA HIS A 46 -3.23 5.96 0.75
C HIS A 46 -1.95 5.78 -0.06
N ALA A 47 -1.00 4.99 0.46
CA ALA A 47 0.21 4.61 -0.28
C ALA A 47 -0.14 3.96 -1.63
N TYR A 48 -1.09 3.03 -1.63
CA TYR A 48 -1.60 2.41 -2.86
C TYR A 48 -2.11 3.44 -3.87
N LEU A 49 -2.94 4.39 -3.43
CA LEU A 49 -3.46 5.44 -4.30
C LEU A 49 -2.36 6.35 -4.85
N ALA A 50 -1.37 6.70 -4.01
CA ALA A 50 -0.23 7.50 -4.45
C ALA A 50 0.64 6.77 -5.49
N TYR A 51 0.90 5.48 -5.28
CA TYR A 51 1.61 4.65 -6.26
C TYR A 51 0.87 4.61 -7.60
N MET A 52 -0.45 4.40 -7.56
CA MET A 52 -1.26 4.36 -8.77
C MET A 52 -1.25 5.69 -9.52
N GLU A 53 -1.39 6.80 -8.79
CA GLU A 53 -1.36 8.15 -9.35
C GLU A 53 0.00 8.49 -9.96
N ALA A 54 1.10 8.20 -9.26
CA ALA A 54 2.47 8.44 -9.72
C ALA A 54 2.82 7.67 -11.01
N ASN A 55 2.24 6.47 -11.19
CA ASN A 55 2.42 5.65 -12.38
C ASN A 55 1.34 5.87 -13.46
N GLY A 56 0.45 6.85 -13.29
CA GLY A 56 -0.57 7.21 -14.28
C GLY A 56 -1.78 6.27 -14.37
N TYR A 57 -1.95 5.36 -13.41
CA TYR A 57 -3.09 4.45 -13.35
C TYR A 57 -4.34 5.14 -12.77
N ARG A 58 -5.37 5.28 -13.61
CA ARG A 58 -6.66 5.89 -13.22
C ARG A 58 -7.65 4.88 -12.64
N ASN A 59 -7.54 3.61 -13.04
CA ASN A 59 -8.44 2.55 -12.61
C ASN A 59 -7.89 1.86 -11.36
N VAL A 60 -8.12 2.48 -10.21
CA VAL A 60 -7.70 1.94 -8.91
C VAL A 60 -8.75 1.01 -8.33
N LEU A 61 -8.31 -0.02 -7.61
CA LEU A 61 -9.20 -0.88 -6.85
C LEU A 61 -9.85 -0.09 -5.71
N SER A 62 -11.13 -0.33 -5.48
CA SER A 62 -11.79 0.16 -4.26
C SER A 62 -11.15 -0.45 -3.02
N LEU A 63 -11.27 0.21 -1.86
CA LEU A 63 -10.76 -0.28 -0.59
C LEU A 63 -11.19 -1.73 -0.30
N LYS A 64 -12.44 -2.07 -0.63
CA LYS A 64 -12.98 -3.43 -0.47
C LYS A 64 -12.22 -4.44 -1.34
N MET A 65 -12.04 -4.13 -2.62
CA MET A 65 -11.36 -5.02 -3.57
C MET A 65 -9.87 -5.13 -3.25
N PHE A 66 -9.23 -4.02 -2.91
CA PHE A 66 -7.85 -3.99 -2.44
C PHE A 66 -7.67 -4.87 -1.20
N GLY A 67 -8.51 -4.70 -0.18
CA GLY A 67 -8.43 -5.48 1.05
C GLY A 67 -8.72 -6.98 0.86
N LEU A 68 -9.51 -7.37 -0.14
CA LEU A 68 -9.75 -8.76 -0.50
C LEU A 68 -8.57 -9.37 -1.29
N GLY A 69 -7.99 -8.61 -2.22
CA GLY A 69 -6.89 -9.06 -3.06
C GLY A 69 -5.54 -9.10 -2.35
N LEU A 70 -5.30 -8.16 -1.43
CA LEU A 70 -4.00 -7.94 -0.79
C LEU A 70 -3.40 -9.22 -0.17
N PRO A 71 -4.11 -10.04 0.63
CA PRO A 71 -3.52 -11.24 1.21
C PRO A 71 -3.10 -12.28 0.15
N MET A 72 -3.84 -12.37 -0.96
CA MET A 72 -3.52 -13.30 -2.04
C MET A 72 -2.27 -12.86 -2.80
N MET A 73 -2.14 -11.56 -3.09
CA MET A 73 -0.96 -11.01 -3.75
C MET A 73 0.28 -11.13 -2.87
N LEU A 74 0.17 -10.81 -1.57
CA LEU A 74 1.28 -10.92 -0.61
C LEU A 74 1.77 -12.37 -0.45
N LYS A 75 0.88 -13.36 -0.51
CA LYS A 75 1.25 -14.77 -0.44
C LYS A 75 2.20 -15.19 -1.58
N GLU A 76 2.03 -14.63 -2.78
CA GLU A 76 2.92 -14.88 -3.92
C GLU A 76 4.33 -14.32 -3.70
N TYR A 77 4.45 -13.26 -2.89
CA TYR A 77 5.73 -12.72 -2.43
C TYR A 77 6.31 -13.46 -1.21
N GLY A 78 5.65 -14.54 -0.75
CA GLY A 78 6.04 -15.25 0.47
C GLY A 78 5.76 -14.48 1.76
N MET A 79 4.88 -13.46 1.70
CA MET A 79 4.55 -12.62 2.84
C MET A 79 3.26 -13.10 3.54
N ASN A 80 3.35 -13.37 4.84
CA ASN A 80 2.21 -13.67 5.69
C ASN A 80 1.53 -12.37 6.15
N TYR A 81 0.37 -12.09 5.58
CA TYR A 81 -0.45 -10.95 5.95
C TYR A 81 -1.17 -11.16 7.29
N GLU A 82 -0.91 -10.27 8.24
CA GLU A 82 -1.61 -10.22 9.52
C GLU A 82 -2.25 -8.85 9.74
N LYS A 83 -3.39 -8.84 10.43
CA LYS A 83 -4.10 -7.63 10.81
C LYS A 83 -4.77 -7.76 12.15
N ARG A 84 -4.92 -6.62 12.83
CA ARG A 84 -5.71 -6.51 14.07
C ARG A 84 -6.70 -5.35 14.00
N HIS A 85 -7.82 -5.50 14.70
CA HIS A 85 -8.76 -4.41 14.91
C HIS A 85 -8.27 -3.56 16.09
N THR A 86 -8.24 -2.25 15.89
CA THR A 86 -7.86 -1.27 16.93
C THR A 86 -8.92 -0.16 17.01
N LYS A 87 -8.85 0.67 18.05
CA LYS A 87 -9.70 1.87 18.16
C LYS A 87 -9.51 2.85 17.00
N GLN A 88 -8.36 2.84 16.33
CA GLN A 88 -8.04 3.71 15.19
C GLN A 88 -8.37 3.06 13.84
N GLY A 89 -8.91 1.83 13.84
CA GLY A 89 -9.19 1.05 12.63
C GLY A 89 -8.32 -0.20 12.52
N ILE A 90 -8.23 -0.75 11.31
CA ILE A 90 -7.47 -1.98 11.04
C ILE A 90 -5.98 -1.66 10.92
N GLN A 91 -5.15 -2.28 11.76
CA GLN A 91 -3.70 -2.18 11.69
C GLN A 91 -3.10 -3.46 11.11
N THR A 92 -2.12 -3.33 10.23
CA THR A 92 -1.47 -4.45 9.54
C THR A 92 -0.06 -4.70 10.06
N ASN A 93 0.54 -5.82 9.69
CA ASN A 93 1.97 -6.09 9.88
C ASN A 93 2.82 -5.61 8.68
N LEU A 94 2.37 -4.62 7.92
CA LEU A 94 3.06 -4.18 6.69
C LEU A 94 3.67 -2.79 6.86
N SER A 95 4.83 -2.59 6.26
CA SER A 95 5.47 -1.29 6.07
C SER A 95 5.85 -1.08 4.61
N LEU A 96 6.11 0.18 4.23
CA LEU A 96 6.75 0.51 2.96
C LEU A 96 8.25 0.28 3.08
N LYS A 97 8.82 -0.35 2.06
CA LYS A 97 10.27 -0.47 1.88
C LYS A 97 10.90 0.88 1.57
N GLU A 98 12.20 0.98 1.84
CA GLU A 98 12.97 2.19 1.58
C GLU A 98 12.96 2.63 0.11
N GLU A 99 12.90 1.67 -0.82
CA GLU A 99 12.80 1.92 -2.27
C GLU A 99 11.58 2.81 -2.62
N SER A 100 10.49 2.69 -1.87
CA SER A 100 9.27 3.47 -2.10
C SER A 100 9.50 4.98 -1.97
N TYR A 101 10.42 5.40 -1.08
CA TYR A 101 10.65 6.82 -0.77
C TYR A 101 11.30 7.60 -1.92
N GLY A 102 12.11 6.92 -2.74
CA GLY A 102 12.80 7.53 -3.88
C GLY A 102 12.04 7.42 -5.19
N ASP A 103 11.16 6.43 -5.31
CA ASP A 103 10.55 6.06 -6.60
C ASP A 103 9.24 6.81 -6.87
N TRP A 104 8.28 6.73 -5.97
CA TRP A 104 6.92 7.26 -6.20
C TRP A 104 6.27 7.91 -4.97
N LEU A 105 6.75 7.64 -3.76
CA LEU A 105 6.10 8.14 -2.54
C LEU A 105 6.35 9.65 -2.40
N PRO A 106 5.30 10.48 -2.25
CA PRO A 106 5.47 11.91 -2.08
C PRO A 106 6.40 12.26 -0.91
N LYS A 107 7.31 13.22 -1.15
CA LYS A 107 8.15 13.80 -0.10
C LYS A 107 7.25 14.41 0.97
N CYS A 108 7.66 14.27 2.23
CA CYS A 108 6.84 14.70 3.38
C CYS A 108 6.63 16.23 3.44
N ASP A 109 7.35 16.99 2.62
CA ASP A 109 7.28 18.44 2.56
C ASP A 109 6.91 18.85 1.14
N GLU A 110 5.62 19.09 0.94
CA GLU A 110 5.16 20.32 0.30
C GLU A 110 3.67 20.46 0.65
N PRO A 111 3.27 21.46 1.46
CA PRO A 111 1.86 21.81 1.54
C PRO A 111 1.42 22.11 0.12
N THR A 112 0.45 21.34 -0.39
CA THR A 112 -0.17 21.62 -1.68
C THR A 112 -0.75 23.03 -1.58
N ALA A 113 0.00 23.99 -2.14
CA ALA A 113 -0.36 25.38 -2.10
C ALA A 113 -1.61 25.59 -2.94
N THR A 114 -2.66 26.07 -2.26
CA THR A 114 -3.84 26.82 -2.75
C THR A 114 -4.65 26.28 -3.92
#